data_AF-A0A261BSC0-F1
#
_entry.id   AF-A0A261BSC0-F1
#
_cell.length_a   1.000
_cell.length_b   1.000
_cell.length_c   1.000
_cell.angle_alpha   90.00
_cell.angle_beta   90.00
_cell.angle_gamma   90.00
#
_symmetry.space_group_name_H-M   'P 1'
#
loop_
_entity.id
_entity.type
_entity.pdbx_description
1 polymer ?
#
loop_
_entity_poly.entity_id
_entity_poly.type
_entity_poly.pdbx_seq_one_letter_code
_entity_poly.pdbx_strand_id
1 'polypeptide(L)'
;MAIHLPRTEIYHIQTNEGSFVQVPNVLFELFSEYDGAKRRYESSTETSTDTFDLPFSKETIEAMMRVVIDRRVFFNMSMEKVCRGDKKILEIEKKFQKMDVFRMSKYCIFSHLNKDLLRMIVLTAEQKDKDSVLELLAEDFE
;
A
#
# COMPACT_ATOMS: atom_id res chain seq x y z
N MET A 1 -10.45 6.57 -21.51
CA MET A 1 -11.50 7.37 -20.85
C MET A 1 -11.13 7.48 -19.38
N ALA A 2 -10.81 8.68 -18.89
CA ALA A 2 -10.63 8.91 -17.46
C ALA A 2 -12.02 9.02 -16.83
N ILE A 3 -12.34 8.16 -15.87
CA ILE A 3 -13.60 8.22 -15.12
C ILE A 3 -13.44 9.37 -14.12
N HIS A 4 -14.15 10.47 -14.32
CA HIS A 4 -14.19 11.58 -13.37
C HIS A 4 -15.25 11.29 -12.30
N LEU A 5 -14.79 10.88 -11.12
CA LEU A 5 -15.65 10.73 -9.95
C LEU A 5 -15.99 12.12 -9.36
N PRO A 6 -17.18 12.30 -8.77
CA PRO A 6 -17.52 13.49 -7.99
C PRO A 6 -16.48 13.76 -6.89
N ARG A 7 -16.25 15.04 -6.55
CA ARG A 7 -15.24 15.42 -5.53
C ARG A 7 -15.48 14.79 -4.15
N THR A 8 -16.74 14.49 -3.83
CA THR A 8 -17.16 13.84 -2.58
C THR A 8 -16.90 12.33 -2.55
N GLU A 9 -16.43 11.75 -3.66
CA GLU A 9 -16.14 10.32 -3.81
C GLU A 9 -14.63 10.05 -3.96
N ILE A 10 -13.80 11.04 -3.62
CA ILE A 10 -12.35 10.98 -3.78
C ILE A 10 -11.66 11.32 -2.48
N TYR A 11 -10.86 10.37 -1.99
CA TYR A 11 -9.89 10.64 -0.94
C TYR A 11 -8.61 11.26 -1.50
N HIS A 12 -8.09 12.25 -0.77
CA HIS A 12 -6.81 12.89 -1.02
C HIS A 12 -5.80 12.35 -0.01
N ILE A 13 -4.97 11.41 -0.44
CA ILE A 13 -4.00 10.76 0.42
C ILE A 13 -2.67 11.50 0.32
N GLN A 14 -2.18 12.05 1.42
CA GLN A 14 -0.83 12.61 1.48
C GLN A 14 0.17 11.46 1.70
N THR A 15 1.20 11.43 0.86
CA THR A 15 2.27 10.44 0.88
C THR A 15 3.40 10.83 1.82
N ASN A 16 4.28 9.89 2.16
CA ASN A 16 5.51 10.17 2.92
C ASN A 16 6.48 11.13 2.19
N GLU A 17 6.34 11.27 0.87
CA GLU A 17 7.09 12.21 0.02
C GLU A 17 6.47 13.62 0.02
N GLY A 18 5.36 13.83 0.72
CA GLY A 18 4.62 15.11 0.71
C GLY A 18 3.81 15.36 -0.56
N SER A 19 3.73 14.39 -1.48
CA SER A 19 2.84 14.43 -2.64
C SER A 19 1.44 13.94 -2.29
N PHE A 20 0.43 14.24 -3.13
CA PHE A 20 -0.94 13.78 -2.96
C PHE A 20 -1.34 12.75 -4.02
N VAL A 21 -2.09 11.74 -3.61
CA VAL A 21 -2.71 10.72 -4.47
C VAL A 21 -4.23 10.79 -4.32
N GLN A 22 -4.93 10.84 -5.45
CA GLN A 22 -6.39 10.78 -5.48
C GLN A 22 -6.84 9.34 -5.64
N VAL A 23 -7.69 8.87 -4.74
CA VAL A 23 -8.20 7.51 -4.73
C VAL A 23 -9.73 7.52 -4.60
N PRO A 24 -10.47 6.68 -5.35
CA PRO A 24 -11.90 6.50 -5.11
C PRO A 24 -12.16 6.05 -3.67
N ASN A 25 -12.96 6.82 -2.91
CA ASN A 25 -13.24 6.54 -1.50
C ASN A 25 -13.81 5.13 -1.30
N VAL A 26 -14.69 4.68 -2.21
CA VAL A 26 -15.34 3.37 -2.20
C VAL A 26 -14.34 2.21 -2.06
N LEU A 27 -13.12 2.34 -2.58
CA LEU A 27 -12.10 1.30 -2.45
C LEU A 27 -11.59 1.18 -1.01
N PHE A 28 -11.48 2.29 -0.28
CA PHE A 28 -11.15 2.25 1.14
C PHE A 28 -12.37 1.87 1.97
N GLU A 29 -13.51 2.51 1.75
CA GLU A 29 -14.73 2.30 2.56
C GLU A 29 -15.23 0.85 2.53
N LEU A 30 -15.13 0.16 1.39
CA LEU A 30 -15.60 -1.22 1.26
C LEU A 30 -14.57 -2.27 1.68
N PHE A 31 -13.28 -2.00 1.44
CA PHE A 31 -12.24 -3.03 1.50
C PHE A 31 -11.24 -2.84 2.64
N SER A 32 -11.23 -1.67 3.27
CA SER A 32 -10.29 -1.30 4.34
C SER A 32 -11.03 -0.96 5.62
N GLU A 33 -10.65 -1.60 6.72
CA GLU A 33 -11.19 -1.27 8.05
C GLU A 33 -10.55 0.02 8.63
N TYR A 34 -9.49 0.53 7.99
CA TYR A 34 -8.84 1.80 8.35
C TYR A 34 -9.83 2.96 8.29
N ASP A 35 -10.69 3.00 7.27
CA ASP A 35 -11.71 4.05 7.15
C ASP A 35 -12.72 3.99 8.30
N GLY A 36 -13.16 2.78 8.67
CA GLY A 36 -14.03 2.58 9.83
C GLY A 36 -13.40 3.06 11.15
N ALA A 37 -12.08 2.88 11.31
CA ALA A 37 -11.34 3.41 12.47
C ALA A 37 -11.19 4.93 12.40
N LYS A 38 -10.86 5.49 11.23
CA LYS A 38 -10.75 6.92 10.98
C LYS A 38 -12.05 7.65 11.29
N ARG A 39 -13.19 7.18 10.78
CA ARG A 39 -14.51 7.78 11.04
C ARG A 39 -14.87 7.81 12.52
N ARG A 40 -14.53 6.75 13.27
CA ARG A 40 -14.75 6.74 14.73
C ARG A 40 -13.94 7.82 15.43
N TYR A 41 -12.71 8.07 14.98
CA TYR A 41 -11.84 9.11 15.51
C TYR A 41 -12.25 10.53 15.07
N GLU A 42 -12.71 10.71 13.84
CA GLU A 42 -13.19 12.00 13.34
C GLU A 42 -14.56 12.38 13.93
N SER A 43 -15.42 11.40 14.22
CA SER A 43 -16.71 11.64 14.88
C SER A 43 -16.57 12.24 16.28
N SER A 44 -15.40 12.10 16.93
CA SER A 44 -15.10 12.75 18.21
C SER A 44 -14.42 14.11 18.06
N THR A 45 -14.05 14.53 16.85
CA THR A 45 -13.26 15.75 16.59
C THR A 45 -13.89 16.72 15.58
N GLU A 46 -15.18 16.56 15.22
CA GLU A 46 -16.01 17.45 14.38
C GLU A 46 -15.43 17.81 13.00
N THR A 47 -14.37 17.13 12.55
CA THR A 47 -13.70 17.46 11.29
C THR A 47 -13.61 16.20 10.44
N SER A 48 -14.65 15.90 9.66
CA SER A 48 -14.57 14.84 8.65
C SER A 48 -13.83 15.40 7.44
N THR A 49 -12.57 15.04 7.27
CA THR A 49 -11.79 15.48 6.11
C THR A 49 -11.59 14.32 5.14
N ASP A 50 -11.87 14.55 3.86
CA ASP A 50 -11.56 13.62 2.75
C ASP A 50 -10.05 13.46 2.51
N THR A 51 -9.23 14.06 3.37
CA THR A 51 -7.78 14.05 3.33
C THR A 51 -7.24 13.24 4.50
N PHE A 52 -6.20 12.43 4.26
CA PHE A 52 -5.46 11.75 5.33
C PHE A 52 -4.06 11.38 4.88
N ASP A 53 -3.17 11.14 5.84
CA ASP A 53 -1.77 10.85 5.60
C ASP A 53 -1.52 9.35 5.65
N LEU A 54 -0.73 8.83 4.71
CA LEU A 54 -0.23 7.46 4.74
C LEU A 54 1.31 7.45 4.67
N PRO A 55 1.98 6.61 5.48
CA PRO A 55 3.44 6.53 5.52
C PRO A 55 4.02 5.72 4.34
N PHE A 56 3.44 5.85 3.14
CA PHE A 56 3.81 5.10 1.94
C PHE A 56 4.04 6.05 0.77
N SER A 57 4.89 5.62 -0.17
CA SER A 57 5.14 6.36 -1.40
C SER A 57 3.91 6.37 -2.30
N LYS A 58 3.90 7.33 -3.23
CA LYS A 58 2.85 7.42 -4.25
C LYS A 58 2.70 6.13 -5.04
N GLU A 59 3.81 5.52 -5.46
CA GLU A 59 3.74 4.29 -6.26
C GLU A 59 3.17 3.11 -5.47
N THR A 60 3.45 3.02 -4.17
CA THR A 60 2.90 1.97 -3.31
C THR A 60 1.39 2.12 -3.16
N ILE A 61 0.90 3.34 -2.95
CA ILE A 61 -0.55 3.61 -2.84
C ILE A 61 -1.25 3.29 -4.15
N GLU A 62 -0.73 3.75 -5.29
CA GLU A 62 -1.30 3.46 -6.60
C GLU A 62 -1.27 1.95 -6.91
N ALA A 63 -0.17 1.26 -6.58
CA ALA A 63 -0.04 -0.17 -6.75
C ALA A 63 -1.05 -0.94 -5.89
N MET A 64 -1.24 -0.54 -4.63
CA MET A 64 -2.22 -1.14 -3.75
C MET A 64 -3.64 -1.00 -4.31
N MET A 65 -4.00 0.16 -4.86
CA MET A 65 -5.33 0.34 -5.48
C MET A 65 -5.55 -0.57 -6.68
N ARG A 66 -4.51 -0.80 -7.49
CA ARG A 66 -4.58 -1.79 -8.58
C ARG A 66 -4.75 -3.21 -8.04
N VAL A 67 -4.13 -3.55 -6.90
CA VAL A 67 -4.22 -4.87 -6.26
C VAL A 67 -5.59 -5.12 -5.64
N VAL A 68 -6.22 -4.10 -5.05
CA VAL A 68 -7.60 -4.18 -4.55
C VAL A 68 -8.56 -4.53 -5.68
N ILE A 69 -8.35 -3.96 -6.87
CA ILE A 69 -9.17 -4.23 -8.06
C ILE A 69 -8.83 -5.59 -8.69
N ASP A 70 -7.54 -5.90 -8.87
CA ASP A 70 -7.07 -7.13 -9.49
C ASP A 70 -5.82 -7.66 -8.78
N ARG A 71 -6.01 -8.73 -7.98
CA ARG A 71 -4.95 -9.38 -7.20
C ARG A 71 -3.83 -9.96 -8.07
N ARG A 72 -4.09 -10.25 -9.35
CA ARG A 72 -3.06 -10.80 -10.26
C ARG A 72 -1.96 -9.79 -10.57
N VAL A 73 -2.26 -8.50 -10.44
CA VAL A 73 -1.26 -7.43 -10.56
C VAL A 73 -0.17 -7.63 -9.52
N PHE A 74 -0.54 -8.01 -8.29
CA PHE A 74 0.41 -8.28 -7.22
C PHE A 74 1.39 -9.41 -7.56
N PHE A 75 0.91 -10.51 -8.16
CA PHE A 75 1.76 -11.66 -8.50
C PHE A 75 2.94 -11.26 -9.40
N ASN A 76 2.69 -10.35 -10.35
CA ASN A 76 3.69 -9.87 -11.30
C ASN A 76 4.55 -8.70 -10.78
N MET A 77 4.32 -8.22 -9.54
CA MET A 77 5.16 -7.17 -8.96
C MET A 77 6.54 -7.70 -8.60
N SER A 78 7.53 -6.82 -8.71
CA SER A 78 8.91 -7.12 -8.35
C SER A 78 9.07 -7.32 -6.84
N MET A 79 9.69 -8.44 -6.47
CA MET A 79 10.30 -8.65 -5.15
C MET A 79 11.64 -7.93 -5.01
N GLU A 80 12.19 -7.44 -6.13
CA GLU A 80 13.56 -6.98 -6.23
C GLU A 80 13.74 -5.56 -5.73
N LYS A 81 14.82 -5.35 -4.97
CA LYS A 81 15.34 -4.03 -4.60
C LYS A 81 15.68 -3.27 -5.88
N VAL A 82 14.89 -2.28 -6.26
CA VAL A 82 15.23 -1.42 -7.41
C VAL A 82 16.35 -0.46 -6.99
N CYS A 83 17.60 -0.81 -7.26
CA CYS A 83 18.69 0.17 -7.31
C CYS A 83 18.70 0.81 -8.70
N ARG A 84 18.27 2.06 -8.84
CA ARG A 84 18.58 2.84 -10.05
C ARG A 84 20.04 3.30 -9.97
N GLY A 85 20.90 2.78 -10.84
CA GLY A 85 22.26 3.27 -10.99
C GLY A 85 22.34 4.44 -11.98
N ASP A 86 23.07 5.50 -11.63
CA ASP A 86 24.31 5.82 -12.34
C ASP A 86 25.13 6.89 -11.58
N LYS A 87 26.38 6.54 -11.28
CA LYS A 87 27.49 7.41 -10.83
C LYS A 87 27.20 8.33 -9.62
N LYS A 88 27.73 7.89 -8.49
CA LYS A 88 28.31 8.75 -7.44
C LYS A 88 27.27 9.61 -6.68
N ILE A 89 26.37 8.94 -5.97
CA ILE A 89 25.95 9.25 -4.59
C ILE A 89 25.27 7.96 -4.08
N LEU A 90 25.74 7.43 -2.95
CA LEU A 90 25.13 6.31 -2.26
C LEU A 90 23.80 6.78 -1.66
N GLU A 91 22.68 6.49 -2.33
CA GLU A 91 21.40 6.37 -1.66
C GLU A 91 20.82 5.00 -2.02
N ILE A 92 20.89 4.09 -1.06
CA ILE A 92 20.34 2.74 -1.15
C ILE A 92 18.82 2.89 -1.00
N GLU A 93 18.13 3.30 -2.05
CA GLU A 93 16.67 3.22 -2.09
C GLU A 93 16.27 1.76 -2.31
N LYS A 94 16.09 1.03 -1.21
CA LYS A 94 15.51 -0.32 -1.22
C LYS A 94 14.03 -0.22 -1.60
N LYS A 95 13.72 -0.11 -2.89
CA LYS A 95 12.32 -0.11 -3.35
C LYS A 95 11.82 -1.55 -3.40
N PHE A 96 11.05 -1.98 -2.40
CA PHE A 96 10.45 -3.31 -2.35
C PHE A 96 8.96 -3.22 -2.65
N GLN A 97 8.59 -2.96 -3.90
CA GLN A 97 7.22 -2.61 -4.24
C GLN A 97 6.20 -3.68 -3.79
N LYS A 98 6.52 -4.98 -3.94
CA LYS A 98 5.63 -6.07 -3.50
C LYS A 98 5.51 -6.14 -1.96
N MET A 99 6.59 -5.88 -1.24
CA MET A 99 6.59 -5.91 0.23
C MET A 99 5.92 -4.67 0.82
N ASP A 100 6.15 -3.49 0.22
CA ASP A 100 5.54 -2.23 0.64
C ASP A 100 4.02 -2.26 0.42
N VAL A 101 3.55 -2.85 -0.69
CA VAL A 101 2.12 -3.06 -0.93
C VAL A 101 1.52 -4.02 0.11
N PHE A 102 2.24 -5.07 0.51
CA PHE A 102 1.79 -5.98 1.55
C PHE A 102 1.79 -5.32 2.96
N ARG A 103 2.81 -4.51 3.27
CA ARG A 103 2.84 -3.70 4.51
C ARG A 103 1.69 -2.71 4.54
N MET A 104 1.39 -2.06 3.41
CA MET A 104 0.23 -1.18 3.29
C MET A 104 -1.09 -1.93 3.45
N SER A 105 -1.20 -3.16 2.91
CA SER A 105 -2.41 -3.98 3.08
C SER A 105 -2.68 -4.30 4.55
N LYS A 106 -1.64 -4.54 5.35
CA LYS A 106 -1.75 -4.68 6.81
C LYS A 106 -2.08 -3.37 7.51
N TYR A 107 -1.33 -2.31 7.22
CA TYR A 107 -1.50 -1.00 7.85
C TYR A 107 -2.92 -0.45 7.67
N CYS A 108 -3.44 -0.53 6.45
CA CYS A 108 -4.78 -0.09 6.12
C CYS A 108 -5.85 -1.18 6.37
N ILE A 109 -5.48 -2.32 6.96
CA ILE A 109 -6.40 -3.39 7.36
C ILE A 109 -7.27 -3.87 6.18
N PHE A 110 -6.62 -4.18 5.04
CA PHE A 110 -7.24 -4.88 3.92
C PHE A 110 -7.21 -6.41 4.20
N SER A 111 -7.81 -6.83 5.32
CA SER A 111 -7.71 -8.19 5.89
C SER A 111 -8.03 -9.31 4.89
N HIS A 112 -8.98 -9.07 4.00
CA HIS A 112 -9.42 -10.01 2.96
C HIS A 112 -8.36 -10.29 1.87
N LEU A 113 -7.28 -9.50 1.79
CA LEU A 113 -6.17 -9.68 0.86
C LEU A 113 -4.98 -10.40 1.50
N ASN A 114 -4.74 -10.21 2.80
CA ASN A 114 -3.47 -10.57 3.44
C ASN A 114 -3.05 -12.03 3.23
N LYS A 115 -3.98 -12.99 3.35
CA LYS A 115 -3.66 -14.42 3.13
C LYS A 115 -3.20 -14.71 1.69
N ASP A 116 -3.86 -14.12 0.71
CA ASP A 116 -3.55 -14.33 -0.70
C ASP A 116 -2.24 -13.65 -1.09
N LEU A 117 -2.04 -12.41 -0.63
CA LEU A 117 -0.81 -11.66 -0.89
C LEU A 117 0.41 -12.38 -0.27
N LEU A 118 0.30 -12.85 0.98
CA LEU A 118 1.36 -13.62 1.63
C LEU A 118 1.69 -14.89 0.82
N ARG A 119 0.67 -15.62 0.37
CA ARG A 119 0.87 -16.81 -0.47
C ARG A 119 1.59 -16.47 -1.77
N MET A 120 1.24 -15.35 -2.43
CA MET A 120 1.91 -14.89 -3.64
C MET A 120 3.36 -14.48 -3.40
N ILE A 121 3.67 -13.87 -2.25
CA ILE A 121 5.06 -13.59 -1.84
C ILE A 121 5.84 -14.90 -1.77
N VAL A 122 5.35 -15.88 -0.99
CA VAL A 122 6.04 -17.17 -0.81
C VAL A 122 6.22 -17.93 -2.13
N LEU A 123 5.21 -17.93 -3.01
CA LEU A 123 5.27 -18.63 -4.29
C LEU A 123 6.22 -17.99 -5.31
N THR A 124 6.51 -16.70 -5.17
CA THR A 124 7.40 -15.96 -6.09
C THR A 124 8.77 -15.65 -5.49
N ALA A 125 9.02 -16.07 -4.25
CA ALA A 125 10.27 -15.83 -3.56
C ALA A 125 11.41 -16.70 -4.12
N GLU A 126 12.55 -16.08 -4.37
CA GLU A 126 13.79 -16.76 -4.71
C GLU A 126 14.71 -16.85 -3.49
N GLN A 127 15.79 -17.63 -3.59
CA GLN A 127 16.77 -17.78 -2.49
C GLN A 127 17.36 -16.44 -2.04
N LYS A 128 17.49 -15.46 -2.95
CA LYS A 128 17.99 -14.10 -2.67
C LYS A 128 17.05 -13.28 -1.79
N ASP A 129 15.76 -13.65 -1.71
CA ASP A 129 14.71 -12.92 -0.98
C ASP A 129 14.52 -13.44 0.46
N LYS A 130 15.27 -14.49 0.84
CA LYS A 130 15.12 -15.21 2.11
C LYS A 130 15.03 -14.27 3.32
N ASP A 131 15.94 -13.32 3.44
CA ASP A 131 16.00 -12.42 4.60
C ASP A 131 14.80 -11.49 4.67
N SER A 132 14.34 -10.97 3.52
CA SER A 132 13.15 -10.10 3.45
C SER A 132 11.85 -10.85 3.76
N VAL A 133 11.75 -12.12 3.35
CA VAL A 133 10.62 -12.97 3.71
C VAL A 133 10.65 -13.33 5.20
N LEU A 134 11.83 -13.60 5.76
CA LEU A 134 11.98 -13.87 7.20
C LEU A 134 11.61 -12.66 8.07
N GLU A 135 12.07 -11.46 7.70
CA GLU A 135 11.69 -10.20 8.37
C GLU A 135 10.16 -10.04 8.39
N LEU A 136 9.52 -10.26 7.25
CA LEU A 136 8.07 -10.15 7.11
C LEU A 136 7.30 -11.14 7.99
N LEU A 137 7.77 -12.39 8.06
CA LEU A 137 7.13 -13.43 8.87
C LEU A 137 7.33 -13.17 10.36
N ALA A 138 8.47 -12.59 10.77
CA ALA A 138 8.73 -12.25 12.16
C ALA A 138 7.76 -11.17 12.68
N GLU A 139 7.43 -10.17 11.86
CA GLU A 139 6.45 -9.12 12.18
C GLU A 139 5.02 -9.68 12.45
N ASP A 140 4.70 -10.92 12.05
CA ASP A 140 3.38 -11.56 12.27
C ASP A 140 3.29 -12.42 13.55
N PHE A 141 4.39 -12.65 14.26
CA PHE A 141 4.44 -13.49 15.48
C PHE A 141 4.65 -12.70 16.78
N GLU A 142 4.64 -11.37 16.73
CA GLU A 142 4.55 -10.47 17.90
C GLU A 142 3.11 -9.96 18.10
#